data_AF-A0A529HW73-F1
#
_entry.id   AF-A0A529HW73-F1
#
_cell.length_a   1.000
_cell.length_b   1.000
_cell.length_c   1.000
_cell.angle_alpha   90.00
_cell.angle_beta   90.00
_cell.angle_gamma   90.00
#
_symmetry.space_group_name_H-M   'P 1'
#
loop_
_entity.id
_entity.type
_entity.pdbx_description
1 polymer ?
#
loop_
_entity_poly.entity_id
_entity_poly.type
_entity_poly.pdbx_seq_one_letter_code
_entity_poly.pdbx_strand_id
1 'polypeptide(L)' 'SEPFQSAMSMLNFYINRAGSNLPAERKRVLEKAKGELRAAFGRPRQD' A
#
# COMPACT_ATOMS: atom_id res chain seq x y z
N SER A 1 -13.47 7.17 6.42
CA SER A 1 -12.81 8.21 5.61
C SER A 1 -12.56 7.65 4.22
N GLU A 2 -13.33 8.09 3.23
CA GLU A 2 -13.11 7.71 1.83
C GLU A 2 -11.66 7.87 1.34
N PRO A 3 -10.91 8.95 1.67
CA PRO A 3 -9.57 9.15 1.12
C PRO A 3 -8.57 8.03 1.44
N PHE A 4 -8.63 7.49 2.66
CA PHE A 4 -7.78 6.37 3.07
C PHE A 4 -8.09 5.11 2.28
N GLN A 5 -9.38 4.76 2.15
CA GLN A 5 -9.79 3.53 1.47
C GLN A 5 -9.49 3.59 -0.02
N SER A 6 -9.69 4.74 -0.65
CA SER A 6 -9.34 4.96 -2.07
C SER A 6 -7.83 4.83 -2.28
N ALA A 7 -7.00 5.47 -1.45
CA ALA A 7 -5.54 5.38 -1.55
C ALA A 7 -5.01 3.96 -1.28
N MET A 8 -5.55 3.26 -0.28
CA MET A 8 -5.16 1.89 0.04
C MET A 8 -5.55 0.91 -1.08
N SER A 9 -6.74 1.09 -1.66
CA SER A 9 -7.21 0.29 -2.79
C SER A 9 -6.33 0.48 -4.02
N MET A 10 -5.86 1.70 -4.28
CA MET A 10 -4.91 1.97 -5.37
C MET A 10 -3.57 1.28 -5.16
N LEU A 11 -3.01 1.29 -3.95
CA LEU A 11 -1.77 0.57 -3.64
C LEU A 11 -1.93 -0.95 -3.86
N ASN A 12 -3.02 -1.52 -3.34
CA ASN A 12 -3.31 -2.94 -3.53
C ASN A 12 -3.53 -3.28 -5.01
N PHE A 13 -4.23 -2.43 -5.77
CA PHE A 13 -4.44 -2.60 -7.20
C PHE A 13 -3.12 -2.67 -7.96
N TYR A 14 -2.18 -1.76 -7.69
CA TYR A 14 -0.86 -1.77 -8.34
C TYR A 14 -0.05 -3.03 -8.01
N ILE A 15 -0.04 -3.44 -6.75
CA ILE A 15 0.66 -4.66 -6.31
C ILE A 15 0.06 -5.89 -7.02
N ASN A 16 -1.26 -6.01 -7.00
CA ASN A 16 -1.97 -7.15 -7.58
C ASN A 16 -1.85 -7.19 -9.10
N ARG A 17 -1.94 -6.04 -9.77
CA ARG A 17 -1.80 -5.92 -11.23
C ARG A 17 -0.40 -6.27 -11.70
N ALA A 18 0.62 -5.88 -10.95
CA ALA A 18 2.00 -6.17 -11.30
C ALA A 18 2.37 -7.65 -11.06
N GLY A 19 1.76 -8.29 -10.04
CA GLY A 19 1.92 -9.72 -9.79
C GLY A 19 3.37 -10.16 -9.67
N SER A 20 3.75 -11.20 -10.40
CA SER A 20 5.13 -11.72 -10.46
C SER A 20 6.13 -10.80 -11.19
N ASN A 21 5.65 -9.83 -11.97
CA ASN A 21 6.50 -8.87 -12.68
C ASN A 21 6.91 -7.69 -11.80
N LEU A 22 6.46 -7.64 -10.55
CA LEU A 22 6.85 -6.60 -9.61
C LEU A 22 8.21 -6.96 -8.97
N PRO A 23 9.28 -6.17 -9.20
CA PRO A 23 10.55 -6.41 -8.53
C PRO A 23 10.37 -6.37 -7.01
N ALA A 24 11.06 -7.26 -6.30
CA ALA A 24 10.94 -7.40 -4.84
C ALA A 24 11.21 -6.07 -4.10
N GLU A 25 12.11 -5.25 -4.62
CA GLU A 25 12.38 -3.91 -4.10
C GLU A 25 11.16 -2.99 -4.20
N ARG A 26 10.52 -2.93 -5.38
CA ARG A 26 9.29 -2.13 -5.56
C ARG A 26 8.15 -2.63 -4.68
N LYS A 27 8.02 -3.96 -4.53
CA LYS A 27 7.03 -4.54 -3.61
C LYS A 27 7.26 -4.04 -2.18
N ARG A 28 8.50 -4.05 -1.70
CA ARG A 28 8.85 -3.52 -0.36
C ARG A 28 8.49 -2.04 -0.21
N VAL A 29 8.76 -1.22 -1.22
CA VAL A 29 8.39 0.21 -1.21
C VAL A 29 6.87 0.39 -1.11
N LEU A 30 6.10 -0.36 -1.89
CA LEU A 30 4.62 -0.27 -1.88
C LEU A 30 4.02 -0.77 -0.56
N GLU A 31 4.58 -1.81 0.05
CA GLU A 31 4.16 -2.27 1.38
C GLU A 31 4.50 -1.25 2.47
N LYS A 32 5.69 -0.62 2.41
CA LYS A 32 6.05 0.49 3.31
C LYS A 32 5.09 1.67 3.17
N ALA A 33 4.72 2.02 1.94
CA ALA A 33 3.76 3.08 1.66
C ALA A 33 2.37 2.79 2.27
N LYS A 34 1.92 1.53 2.29
CA LYS A 34 0.68 1.12 2.99
C LYS A 34 0.77 1.38 4.49
N GLY A 35 1.93 1.11 5.10
CA GLY A 35 2.21 1.40 6.50
C GLY A 35 2.19 2.90 6.81
N GLU A 36 2.86 3.70 5.99
CA GLU A 36 2.89 5.17 6.11
C GLU A 36 1.50 5.78 5.90
N LEU A 37 0.73 5.28 4.94
CA LEU A 37 -0.64 5.71 4.70
C LEU A 37 -1.55 5.41 5.91
N ARG A 38 -1.38 4.27 6.58
CA ARG A 38 -2.13 3.99 7.82
C ARG A 38 -1.76 4.99 8.91
N ALA A 39 -0.48 5.25 9.12
CA ALA A 39 -0.01 6.21 10.12
C ALA A 39 -0.54 7.63 9.86
N ALA A 40 -0.52 8.09 8.61
CA ALA A 40 -1.03 9.41 8.22
C ALA A 40 -2.54 9.59 8.51
N PHE A 41 -3.30 8.50 8.53
CA PHE A 41 -4.73 8.51 8.86
C PHE A 41 -5.02 8.04 10.31
N GLY A 42 -4.00 8.00 11.18
CA GLY A 42 -4.15 7.63 12.60
C GLY A 42 -4.51 6.16 12.83
N ARG A 43 -4.22 5.28 11.87
CA ARG A 43 -4.48 3.84 11.95
C ARG A 43 -3.22 3.08 12.34
N PRO A 44 -3.34 1.95 13.08
CA PRO A 44 -2.19 1.13 13.40
C PRO A 44 -1.56 0.56 12.13
N ARG A 45 -0.22 0.51 12.09
CA ARG A 45 0.51 -0.22 11.05
C ARG A 45 0.19 -1.71 11.22
N GLN A 46 -0.10 -2.40 10.13
CA GLN A 46 -0.05 -3.86 10.12
C GLN A 46 1.23 -4.18 9.39
N ASP A 47 2.15 -4.80 10.11
CA ASP A 47 3.44 -5.27 9.64
C ASP A 47 3.30 -6.73 9.20
#